data_AF-A0A9J7MZ29-F1
#
_entry.id   AF-A0A9J7MZ29-F1
#
_cell.length_a   1.000
_cell.length_b   1.000
_cell.length_c   1.000
_cell.angle_alpha   90.00
_cell.angle_beta   90.00
_cell.angle_gamma   90.00
#
_symmetry.space_group_name_H-M   'P 1'
#
loop_
_entity.id
_entity.type
_entity.pdbx_description
1 polymer ?
#
loop_
_entity_poly.entity_id
_entity_poly.type
_entity_poly.pdbx_seq_one_letter_code
_entity_poly.pdbx_strand_id
1 'polypeptide(L)'
;MMGRMSRSARENCSAALVELQVAFVKKQPAEVKNLIRLVKMWKASCVWEPSLTSYPLELLCIHTWRPHMSVADAFEAVLRKLSDYRSIYTYWSDNYTAVIDHEEMLSKRPLILDPANPYNNVADRCRDWDAVVEAAEETLQKPFFSRY
;
A
#
# COMPACT_ATOMS: atom_id res chain seq x y z
N MET A 1 10.75 -22.77 -15.33
CA MET A 1 9.68 -23.24 -14.45
C MET A 1 10.14 -23.06 -13.00
N MET A 2 10.03 -21.86 -12.44
CA MET A 2 10.31 -21.63 -11.01
C MET A 2 9.05 -22.02 -10.23
N GLY A 3 9.14 -23.10 -9.44
CA GLY A 3 8.06 -23.57 -8.59
C GLY A 3 7.63 -22.51 -7.57
N ARG A 4 6.40 -22.64 -7.04
CA ARG A 4 5.83 -21.74 -6.01
C ARG A 4 6.87 -21.45 -4.92
N MET A 5 7.39 -20.23 -4.90
CA MET A 5 8.29 -19.77 -3.84
C MET A 5 7.54 -19.77 -2.50
N SER A 6 8.15 -20.32 -1.45
CA SER A 6 7.61 -20.28 -0.10
C SER A 6 7.57 -18.85 0.46
N ARG A 7 6.75 -18.59 1.49
CA ARG A 7 6.67 -17.28 2.15
C ARG A 7 8.05 -16.79 2.64
N SER A 8 8.80 -17.67 3.31
CA SER A 8 10.15 -17.34 3.80
C SER A 8 11.13 -17.02 2.66
N ALA A 9 11.05 -17.75 1.53
CA ALA A 9 11.89 -17.44 0.36
C ALA A 9 11.56 -16.06 -0.23
N ARG A 10 10.28 -15.69 -0.30
CA ARG A 10 9.83 -14.37 -0.76
C ARG A 10 10.34 -13.26 0.16
N GLU A 11 10.26 -13.45 1.46
CA GLU A 11 10.72 -12.50 2.47
C GLU A 11 12.24 -12.30 2.42
N ASN A 12 13.02 -13.37 2.25
CA ASN A 12 14.47 -13.31 2.06
C ASN A 12 14.85 -12.55 0.78
N CYS A 13 14.12 -12.77 -0.33
CA CYS A 13 14.31 -11.97 -1.54
C CYS A 13 14.05 -10.48 -1.27
N SER A 14 13.00 -10.13 -0.53
CA SER A 14 12.74 -8.72 -0.22
C SER A 14 13.83 -8.06 0.61
N ALA A 15 14.49 -8.79 1.53
CA ALA A 15 15.62 -8.25 2.29
C ALA A 15 16.81 -7.89 1.38
N ALA A 16 17.11 -8.73 0.39
CA ALA A 16 18.14 -8.45 -0.62
C ALA A 16 17.77 -7.30 -1.58
N LEU A 17 16.49 -6.94 -1.66
CA LEU A 17 15.95 -5.95 -2.60
C LEU A 17 15.55 -4.63 -1.91
N VAL A 18 15.92 -4.45 -0.64
CA VAL A 18 15.53 -3.28 0.16
C VAL A 18 15.99 -1.96 -0.46
N GLU A 19 17.14 -1.92 -1.13
CA GLU A 19 17.63 -0.73 -1.81
C GLU A 19 16.69 -0.25 -2.92
N LEU A 20 16.08 -1.19 -3.67
CA LEU A 20 15.11 -0.87 -4.71
C LEU A 20 13.78 -0.37 -4.12
N GLN A 21 13.34 -0.96 -3.00
CA GLN A 21 12.15 -0.49 -2.27
C GLN A 21 12.35 0.95 -1.78
N VAL A 22 13.51 1.23 -1.17
CA VAL A 22 13.89 2.57 -0.68
C VAL A 22 13.98 3.55 -1.84
N ALA A 23 14.64 3.17 -2.94
CA ALA A 23 14.76 4.03 -4.13
C ALA A 23 13.38 4.36 -4.72
N PHE A 24 12.46 3.40 -4.76
CA PHE A 24 11.11 3.57 -5.29
C PHE A 24 10.28 4.59 -4.51
N VAL A 25 10.38 4.59 -3.18
CA VAL A 25 9.71 5.58 -2.32
C VAL A 25 10.46 6.92 -2.34
N LYS A 26 11.80 6.89 -2.34
CA LYS A 26 12.65 8.09 -2.29
C LYS A 26 12.51 8.97 -3.52
N LYS A 27 12.27 8.41 -4.71
CA LYS A 27 12.12 9.17 -5.96
C LYS A 27 10.82 9.98 -6.07
N GLN A 28 9.86 9.76 -5.16
CA GLN A 28 8.55 10.41 -5.26
C GLN A 28 8.60 11.92 -4.97
N PRO A 29 7.68 12.72 -5.57
CA PRO A 29 7.54 14.15 -5.31
C PRO A 29 7.32 14.50 -3.84
N ALA A 30 7.57 15.76 -3.47
CA ALA A 30 7.47 16.22 -2.09
C ALA A 30 6.04 16.10 -1.55
N GLU A 31 5.04 16.33 -2.40
CA GLU A 31 3.62 16.25 -2.08
C GLU A 31 3.18 14.81 -1.77
N VAL A 32 3.67 13.83 -2.53
CA VAL A 32 3.45 12.40 -2.24
C VAL A 32 4.09 12.03 -0.91
N LYS A 33 5.29 12.55 -0.61
CA LYS A 33 5.95 12.33 0.68
C LYS A 33 5.17 12.97 1.83
N ASN A 34 4.50 14.09 1.61
CA ASN A 34 3.62 14.72 2.60
C ASN A 34 2.37 13.86 2.85
N LEU A 35 1.74 13.33 1.80
CA LEU A 35 0.66 12.36 1.93
C LEU A 35 1.10 11.12 2.73
N ILE A 36 2.27 10.55 2.40
CA ILE A 36 2.84 9.41 3.12
C ILE A 36 2.99 9.69 4.62
N ARG A 37 3.53 10.87 4.98
CA ARG A 37 3.66 11.28 6.39
C ARG A 37 2.30 11.36 7.07
N LEU A 38 1.32 11.97 6.41
CA LEU A 38 -0.04 12.12 6.93
C LEU A 38 -0.69 10.75 7.19
N VAL A 39 -0.61 9.83 6.23
CA VAL A 39 -1.17 8.47 6.37
C VAL A 39 -0.45 7.67 7.47
N LYS A 40 0.86 7.83 7.62
CA LYS A 40 1.61 7.18 8.71
C LYS A 40 1.20 7.72 10.09
N MET A 41 0.99 9.02 10.20
CA MET A 41 0.47 9.63 11.43
C MET A 41 -0.94 9.14 11.74
N TRP A 42 -1.83 9.12 10.74
CA TRP A 42 -3.17 8.57 10.88
C TRP A 42 -3.14 7.10 11.35
N LYS A 43 -2.33 6.24 10.72
CA LYS A 43 -2.16 4.84 11.15
C LYS A 43 -1.75 4.74 12.60
N ALA A 44 -0.77 5.53 13.03
CA ALA A 44 -0.26 5.52 14.40
C ALA A 44 -1.29 5.99 15.44
N SER A 45 -2.21 6.87 15.05
CA SER A 45 -3.20 7.45 15.96
C SER A 45 -4.56 6.76 15.94
N CYS A 46 -4.92 6.08 14.85
CA CYS A 46 -6.28 5.57 14.63
C CYS A 46 -6.36 4.06 14.39
N VAL A 47 -5.25 3.37 14.11
CA VAL A 47 -5.30 1.95 13.69
C VAL A 47 -4.50 1.08 14.66
N TRP A 48 -5.19 0.25 15.44
CA TRP A 48 -4.58 -0.77 16.30
C TRP A 48 -4.33 -2.07 15.54
N GLU A 49 -3.50 -2.02 14.49
CA GLU A 49 -3.06 -3.20 13.75
C GLU A 49 -1.53 -3.17 13.60
N PRO A 50 -0.78 -3.84 14.51
CA PRO A 50 0.69 -3.86 14.50
C PRO A 50 1.30 -4.51 13.26
N SER A 51 0.61 -5.47 12.63
CA SER A 51 1.08 -6.19 11.46
C SER A 51 0.99 -5.37 10.16
N LEU A 52 0.14 -4.33 10.15
CA LEU A 52 0.16 -3.30 9.11
C LEU A 52 1.35 -2.36 9.32
N THR A 53 2.44 -2.65 8.63
CA THR A 53 3.64 -1.78 8.62
C THR A 53 3.44 -0.55 7.73
N SER A 54 4.39 0.39 7.75
CA SER A 54 4.29 1.61 6.93
C SER A 54 4.41 1.34 5.42
N TYR A 55 5.15 0.30 5.00
CA TYR A 55 5.49 0.10 3.59
C TYR A 55 4.27 -0.12 2.66
N PRO A 56 3.28 -0.99 3.00
CA PRO A 56 2.05 -1.09 2.21
C PRO A 56 1.30 0.24 2.06
N LEU A 57 1.27 1.05 3.12
CA LEU A 57 0.61 2.35 3.11
C LEU A 57 1.38 3.38 2.26
N GLU A 58 2.71 3.35 2.29
CA GLU A 58 3.58 4.17 1.43
C GLU A 58 3.28 3.87 -0.05
N LEU A 59 3.19 2.60 -0.41
CA LEU A 59 2.86 2.16 -1.76
C LEU A 59 1.42 2.53 -2.17
N LEU A 60 0.46 2.42 -1.25
CA LEU A 60 -0.93 2.83 -1.50
C LEU A 60 -1.04 4.35 -1.74
N CYS A 61 -0.26 5.17 -1.00
CA CYS A 61 -0.18 6.61 -1.24
C CYS A 61 0.33 6.92 -2.65
N ILE A 62 1.40 6.24 -3.07
CA ILE A 62 1.98 6.39 -4.42
C ILE A 62 0.97 5.99 -5.49
N HIS A 63 0.27 4.86 -5.30
CA HIS A 63 -0.76 4.39 -6.22
C HIS A 63 -1.95 5.36 -6.34
N THR A 64 -2.36 5.96 -5.23
CA THR A 64 -3.56 6.81 -5.16
C THR A 64 -3.30 8.22 -5.69
N TRP A 65 -2.07 8.70 -5.62
CA TRP A 65 -1.70 10.05 -6.04
C TRP A 65 -2.00 10.31 -7.53
N ARG A 66 -2.50 11.51 -7.83
CA ARG A 66 -2.71 12.01 -9.20
C ARG A 66 -2.16 13.43 -9.33
N PRO A 67 -1.65 13.83 -10.51
CA PRO A 67 -1.28 15.22 -10.77
C PRO A 67 -2.43 16.18 -10.44
N HIS A 68 -2.10 17.34 -9.87
CA HIS A 68 -3.04 18.40 -9.48
C HIS A 68 -4.00 18.07 -8.33
N MET A 69 -3.88 16.91 -7.69
CA MET A 69 -4.64 16.57 -6.49
C MET A 69 -4.05 17.27 -5.26
N SER A 70 -4.90 17.78 -4.35
CA SER A 70 -4.43 18.28 -3.07
C SER A 70 -4.03 17.10 -2.15
N VAL A 71 -3.18 17.35 -1.16
CA VAL A 71 -2.85 16.32 -0.15
C VAL A 71 -4.10 15.86 0.62
N ALA A 72 -5.07 16.75 0.83
CA ALA A 72 -6.33 16.43 1.51
C ALA A 72 -7.20 15.48 0.67
N ASP A 73 -7.40 15.79 -0.62
CA ASP A 73 -8.16 14.93 -1.53
C ASP A 73 -7.49 13.55 -1.68
N ALA A 74 -6.15 13.54 -1.77
CA ALA A 74 -5.40 12.30 -1.86
C ALA A 74 -5.49 11.46 -0.57
N PHE A 75 -5.51 12.13 0.58
CA PHE A 75 -5.71 11.46 1.87
C PHE A 75 -7.12 10.87 1.99
N GLU A 76 -8.16 11.60 1.59
CA GLU A 76 -9.53 11.08 1.51
C GLU A 76 -9.59 9.84 0.60
N ALA A 77 -8.96 9.91 -0.58
CA ALA A 77 -8.93 8.80 -1.53
C ALA A 77 -8.21 7.56 -0.97
N VAL A 78 -7.12 7.74 -0.21
CA VAL A 78 -6.45 6.63 0.49
C VAL A 78 -7.38 6.01 1.54
N LEU A 79 -8.06 6.81 2.36
CA LEU A 79 -9.00 6.31 3.36
C LEU A 79 -10.15 5.54 2.72
N ARG A 80 -10.73 6.04 1.62
CA ARG A 80 -11.77 5.33 0.86
C ARG A 80 -11.30 4.01 0.28
N LYS A 81 -10.04 3.94 -0.17
CA LYS A 81 -9.42 2.69 -0.59
C LYS A 81 -9.24 1.71 0.57
N LEU A 82 -8.96 2.20 1.78
CA LEU A 82 -8.81 1.37 2.97
C LEU A 82 -10.17 0.89 3.52
N SER A 83 -11.22 1.71 3.46
CA SER A 83 -12.58 1.30 3.84
C SER A 83 -13.15 0.24 2.88
N ASP A 84 -12.73 0.23 1.62
CA ASP A 84 -12.99 -0.84 0.65
C ASP A 84 -11.68 -1.51 0.23
N TYR A 85 -10.95 -2.08 1.20
CA TYR A 85 -9.62 -2.65 0.97
C TYR A 85 -9.63 -3.73 -0.12
N ARG A 86 -10.74 -4.44 -0.32
CA ARG A 86 -10.87 -5.46 -1.37
C ARG A 86 -10.81 -4.86 -2.79
N SER A 87 -11.08 -3.57 -2.95
CA SER A 87 -10.89 -2.82 -4.20
C SER A 87 -9.43 -2.43 -4.48
N ILE A 88 -8.50 -2.67 -3.55
CA ILE A 88 -7.09 -2.35 -3.73
C ILE A 88 -6.48 -3.37 -4.69
N TYR A 89 -6.01 -2.86 -5.83
CA TYR A 89 -5.32 -3.64 -6.85
C TYR A 89 -4.24 -2.77 -7.51
N THR A 90 -3.00 -2.95 -7.07
CA THR A 90 -1.86 -2.22 -7.63
C THR A 90 -0.60 -3.08 -7.70
N TYR A 91 0.13 -2.89 -8.78
CA TYR A 91 1.46 -3.44 -9.02
C TYR A 91 2.22 -2.47 -9.94
N TRP A 92 3.53 -2.67 -10.04
CA TRP A 92 4.42 -1.83 -10.84
C TRP A 92 5.30 -2.73 -11.71
N SER A 93 5.87 -2.17 -12.77
CA SER A 93 6.82 -2.88 -13.66
C SER A 93 8.22 -2.27 -13.63
N ASP A 94 8.50 -1.41 -12.65
CA ASP A 94 9.75 -0.66 -12.54
C ASP A 94 11.00 -1.55 -12.44
N ASN A 95 10.92 -2.65 -11.69
CA ASN A 95 12.07 -3.53 -11.43
C ASN A 95 11.86 -4.96 -11.94
N TYR A 96 10.75 -5.23 -12.63
CA TYR A 96 10.46 -6.54 -13.22
C TYR A 96 9.46 -6.43 -14.38
N THR A 97 9.65 -7.27 -15.40
CA THR A 97 8.77 -7.36 -16.58
C THR A 97 7.84 -8.57 -16.54
N ALA A 98 8.15 -9.58 -15.73
CA ALA A 98 7.51 -10.90 -15.72
C ALA A 98 6.35 -11.02 -14.71
N VAL A 99 5.42 -10.06 -14.67
CA VAL A 99 4.19 -10.19 -13.87
C VAL A 99 3.22 -11.23 -14.47
N ILE A 100 3.43 -11.54 -15.76
CA ILE A 100 2.52 -12.32 -16.62
C ILE A 100 2.39 -13.78 -16.17
N ASP A 101 3.37 -14.34 -15.46
CA ASP A 101 3.35 -15.77 -15.06
C ASP A 101 2.77 -16.00 -13.64
N HIS A 102 2.12 -14.99 -13.04
CA HIS A 102 1.64 -15.04 -11.65
C HIS A 102 0.14 -14.75 -11.50
N GLU A 103 -0.69 -15.41 -12.30
CA GLU A 103 -2.17 -15.28 -12.25
C GLU A 103 -2.74 -15.46 -10.82
N GLU A 104 -2.20 -16.41 -10.04
CA GLU A 104 -2.60 -16.63 -8.64
C GLU A 104 -2.28 -15.42 -7.74
N MET A 105 -1.18 -14.72 -7.98
CA MET A 105 -0.85 -13.51 -7.22
C MET A 105 -1.78 -12.36 -7.63
N LEU A 106 -2.01 -12.20 -8.94
CA LEU A 106 -2.85 -11.13 -9.48
C LEU A 106 -4.34 -11.29 -9.15
N SER A 107 -4.80 -12.49 -8.80
CA SER A 107 -6.18 -12.71 -8.35
C SER A 107 -6.43 -12.34 -6.89
N LYS A 108 -5.38 -12.16 -6.06
CA LYS A 108 -5.53 -11.82 -4.64
C LYS A 108 -6.12 -10.43 -4.44
N ARG A 109 -6.89 -10.25 -3.36
CA ARG A 109 -7.37 -8.94 -2.89
C ARG A 109 -7.24 -8.88 -1.36
N PRO A 110 -6.72 -7.78 -0.78
CA PRO A 110 -6.09 -6.65 -1.45
C PRO A 110 -4.79 -7.06 -2.14
N LEU A 111 -4.48 -6.45 -3.29
CA LEU A 111 -3.17 -6.60 -3.94
C LEU A 111 -2.42 -5.28 -3.90
N ILE A 112 -1.31 -5.28 -3.19
CA ILE A 112 -0.26 -4.26 -3.28
C ILE A 112 1.03 -5.02 -3.53
N LEU A 113 1.36 -5.23 -4.80
CA LEU A 113 2.57 -5.97 -5.17
C LEU A 113 3.80 -5.11 -4.96
N ASP A 114 4.81 -5.65 -4.28
CA ASP A 114 6.07 -4.95 -4.05
C ASP A 114 6.71 -4.54 -5.39
N PRO A 115 7.01 -3.25 -5.62
CA PRO A 115 7.64 -2.79 -6.86
C PRO A 115 9.06 -3.34 -7.05
N ALA A 116 9.69 -3.86 -6.00
CA ALA A 116 11.00 -4.49 -6.08
C ALA A 116 10.93 -6.03 -6.20
N ASN A 117 9.84 -6.67 -5.77
CA ASN A 117 9.74 -8.13 -5.66
C ASN A 117 8.38 -8.63 -6.19
N PRO A 118 8.32 -9.25 -7.40
CA PRO A 118 7.06 -9.68 -8.02
C PRO A 118 6.36 -10.84 -7.29
N TYR A 119 6.99 -11.41 -6.25
CA TYR A 119 6.43 -12.51 -5.47
C TYR A 119 5.87 -12.06 -4.12
N ASN A 120 5.97 -10.78 -3.79
CA ASN A 120 5.65 -10.25 -2.46
C ASN A 120 4.43 -9.32 -2.51
N ASN A 121 3.23 -9.85 -2.25
CA ASN A 121 2.08 -9.01 -1.93
C ASN A 121 2.26 -8.43 -0.52
N VAL A 122 2.63 -7.16 -0.42
CA VAL A 122 2.93 -6.55 0.90
C VAL A 122 1.68 -6.40 1.77
N ALA A 123 0.49 -6.45 1.15
CA ALA A 123 -0.79 -6.42 1.84
C ALA A 123 -1.07 -7.71 2.64
N ASP A 124 -0.45 -8.85 2.30
CA ASP A 124 -0.59 -10.13 3.02
C ASP A 124 0.00 -10.09 4.45
N ARG A 125 0.70 -9.00 4.81
CA ARG A 125 1.26 -8.82 6.16
C ARG A 125 0.24 -8.38 7.18
N CYS A 126 -0.78 -7.62 6.76
CA CYS A 126 -1.87 -7.17 7.62
C CYS A 126 -2.77 -8.37 7.98
N ARG A 127 -3.05 -8.56 9.27
CA ARG A 127 -3.83 -9.70 9.78
C ARG A 127 -5.30 -9.35 10.02
N ASP A 128 -5.58 -8.10 10.37
CA ASP A 128 -6.90 -7.58 10.66
C ASP A 128 -7.19 -6.35 9.79
N TRP A 129 -7.68 -6.61 8.57
CA TRP A 129 -8.14 -5.54 7.69
C TRP A 129 -9.44 -4.90 8.18
N ASP A 130 -10.23 -5.58 9.00
CA ASP A 130 -11.51 -5.05 9.47
C ASP A 130 -11.27 -3.89 10.46
N ALA A 131 -10.26 -4.01 11.34
CA ALA A 131 -9.81 -2.89 12.18
C ALA A 131 -9.30 -1.68 11.35
N VAL A 132 -8.72 -1.93 10.18
CA VAL A 132 -8.26 -0.86 9.26
C VAL A 132 -9.45 -0.18 8.58
N VAL A 133 -10.47 -0.96 8.19
CA VAL A 133 -11.72 -0.46 7.61
C VAL A 133 -12.45 0.43 8.62
N GLU A 134 -12.67 -0.06 9.84
CA GLU A 134 -13.37 0.68 10.90
C GLU A 134 -12.70 2.05 11.15
N ALA A 135 -11.37 2.05 11.36
CA ALA A 135 -10.61 3.28 11.56
C ALA A 135 -10.69 4.25 10.37
N ALA A 136 -10.72 3.72 9.13
CA ALA A 136 -10.83 4.54 7.93
C ALA A 136 -12.23 5.16 7.80
N GLU A 137 -13.29 4.37 8.03
CA GLU A 137 -14.68 4.83 8.01
C GLU A 137 -14.94 5.89 9.09
N GLU A 138 -14.51 5.65 10.33
CA GLU A 138 -14.59 6.64 11.41
C GLU A 138 -13.87 7.93 11.06
N THR A 139 -12.70 7.83 10.44
CA THR A 139 -11.92 9.00 10.03
C THR A 139 -12.63 9.79 8.94
N LEU A 140 -13.28 9.11 7.98
CA LEU A 140 -14.06 9.73 6.92
C LEU A 140 -15.31 10.46 7.44
N GLN A 141 -15.83 10.11 8.62
CA GLN A 141 -16.94 10.83 9.26
C GLN A 141 -16.52 12.12 9.97
N LYS A 142 -15.21 12.43 10.06
CA LYS A 142 -14.73 13.62 10.77
C LYS A 142 -15.06 14.91 9.99
N PRO A 143 -15.23 16.05 10.69
CA PRO A 143 -15.54 17.33 10.06
C PRO A 143 -14.58 17.76 8.94
N PHE A 144 -13.33 17.30 8.98
CA PHE A 144 -12.35 17.54 7.93
C PHE A 144 -12.82 17.10 6.53
N PHE A 145 -13.60 16.01 6.44
CA PHE A 145 -14.13 15.47 5.18
C PHE A 145 -15.60 15.84 4.93
N SER A 146 -16.24 16.52 5.88
CA SER A 146 -17.60 17.03 5.69
C SER A 146 -17.52 18.22 4.73
N ARG A 147 -17.78 17.97 3.44
CA ARG A 147 -17.97 19.06 2.47
C ARG A 147 -19.28 19.77 2.86
N TYR A 148 -19.19 21.05 3.15
CA TYR A 148 -20.32 21.93 3.47
C TYR A 148 -21.45 21.84 2.42
#